data_AF-E2BUJ1-F1
#
_entry.id   AF-E2BUJ1-F1
#
_cell.length_a   1.000
_cell.length_b   1.000
_cell.length_c   1.000
_cell.angle_alpha   90.00
_cell.angle_beta   90.00
_cell.angle_gamma   90.00
#
_symmetry.space_group_name_H-M   'P 1'
#
loop_
_entity.id
_entity.type
_entity.pdbx_description
1 polymer ?
#
loop_
_entity_poly.entity_id
_entity_poly.type
_entity_poly.pdbx_seq_one_letter_code
_entity_poly.pdbx_strand_id
1 'polypeptide(L)' 'QRMEFCEVIQARGNGFVNNTVFTDEAAFELYGNVNHQNLRYWSSENPYWMRDNKSQYRKKVNVWAGIIGD' A
#
# COMPACT_ATOMS: atom_id res chain seq x y z
N GLN A 1 15.08 -8.75 13.16
CA GLN A 1 14.59 -8.13 11.92
C GLN A 1 13.34 -7.27 12.11
N ARG A 2 12.08 -7.73 11.95
CA ARG A 2 10.90 -6.82 12.09
C ARG A 2 10.72 -6.26 13.50
N MET A 3 10.82 -7.11 14.53
CA MET A 3 10.70 -6.70 15.93
C MET A 3 11.83 -5.74 16.34
N GLU A 4 13.06 -6.12 16.04
CA GLU A 4 14.26 -5.29 16.24
C GLU A 4 14.16 -3.93 15.55
N PHE A 5 13.65 -3.88 14.31
CA PHE A 5 13.39 -2.62 13.63
C PHE A 5 12.37 -1.76 14.39
N CYS A 6 11.26 -2.36 14.85
CA CYS A 6 10.27 -1.63 15.65
C CYS A 6 10.87 -1.09 16.94
N GLU A 7 11.69 -1.89 17.65
CA GLU A 7 12.38 -1.47 18.87
C GLU A 7 13.34 -0.30 18.62
N VAL A 8 14.11 -0.35 17.54
CA VAL A 8 15.04 0.73 17.14
C VAL A 8 14.28 2.01 16.78
N ILE A 9 13.21 1.92 16.00
CA ILE A 9 12.41 3.09 15.61
C ILE A 9 11.72 3.69 16.84
N GLN A 10 11.20 2.87 17.74
CA GLN A 10 10.57 3.32 18.98
C GLN A 10 11.57 4.05 19.89
N ALA A 11 12.80 3.56 19.99
CA ALA A 11 13.87 4.21 20.78
C ALA A 11 14.31 5.56 20.20
N ARG A 12 14.19 5.78 18.89
CA ARG A 12 14.56 7.05 18.22
C ARG A 12 13.53 8.18 18.42
N GLY A 13 12.30 7.85 18.81
CA GLY A 13 11.23 8.80 19.11
C GLY A 13 10.65 9.52 17.88
N ASN A 14 9.66 10.39 18.13
CA ASN A 14 8.81 10.97 17.07
C ASN A 14 9.56 11.89 16.10
N GLY A 15 10.62 12.58 16.55
CA GLY A 15 11.40 13.48 15.68
C GLY A 15 12.10 12.75 14.52
N PHE A 16 12.45 11.48 14.71
CA PHE A 16 13.01 10.65 13.65
C PHE A 16 11.97 10.36 12.56
N VAL A 17 10.75 10.02 12.95
CA VAL A 17 9.66 9.70 12.01
C VAL A 17 9.22 10.95 11.24
N ASN A 18 9.12 12.11 11.90
CA ASN A 18 8.72 13.36 11.25
C ASN A 18 9.70 13.81 10.16
N ASN A 19 11.00 13.52 10.31
CA ASN A 19 12.04 13.86 9.34
C ASN A 19 12.34 12.71 8.35
N THR A 20 11.54 11.65 8.36
CA THR A 20 11.70 10.51 7.45
C THR A 20 10.74 10.63 6.27
N VAL A 21 11.29 10.58 5.05
CA VAL A 21 10.48 10.47 3.81
C VAL A 21 10.16 9.00 3.57
N PHE A 22 8.88 8.65 3.64
CA PHE A 22 8.37 7.35 3.24
C PHE A 22 8.01 7.37 1.77
N THR A 23 8.52 6.42 1.00
CA THR A 23 8.28 6.35 -0.45
C THR A 23 7.75 4.98 -0.84
N ASP A 24 6.84 4.93 -1.80
CA ASP A 24 6.32 3.67 -2.33
C ASP A 24 5.98 3.77 -3.82
N GLU A 25 5.89 2.62 -4.48
CA GLU A 25 5.40 2.48 -5.84
C GLU A 25 4.04 1.76 -5.83
N ALA A 26 3.02 2.38 -6.43
CA ALA A 26 1.70 1.78 -6.59
C ALA A 26 1.26 1.78 -8.05
N ALA A 27 0.73 0.65 -8.50
CA ALA A 27 0.11 0.50 -9.81
C ALA A 27 -1.43 0.64 -9.72
N PHE A 28 -2.00 1.57 -10.47
CA PHE A 28 -3.44 1.81 -10.58
C PHE A 28 -3.94 1.34 -11.95
N GLU A 29 -5.06 0.61 -11.99
CA GLU A 29 -5.70 0.23 -13.27
C GLU A 29 -6.73 1.29 -13.67
N LEU A 30 -6.71 1.72 -14.93
CA LEU A 30 -7.59 2.80 -15.42
C LEU A 30 -9.06 2.39 -15.63
N TYR A 31 -9.38 1.09 -15.55
CA TYR A 31 -10.70 0.55 -15.88
C TYR A 31 -11.50 0.11 -14.64
N GLY A 32 -11.30 0.75 -13.49
CA GLY A 32 -12.10 0.55 -12.28
C GLY A 32 -11.94 -0.82 -11.61
N ASN A 33 -10.97 -1.62 -12.05
CA ASN A 33 -10.54 -2.81 -11.34
C ASN A 33 -9.43 -2.40 -10.39
N VAL A 34 -9.72 -2.46 -9.10
CA VAL A 34 -8.74 -2.14 -8.07
C VAL A 34 -7.87 -3.37 -7.86
N ASN A 35 -6.55 -3.20 -7.86
CA ASN A 35 -5.61 -4.29 -7.62
C ASN A 35 -5.90 -4.93 -6.25
N HIS A 36 -6.14 -6.24 -6.21
CA HIS A 36 -6.41 -6.97 -4.95
C HIS A 36 -5.28 -6.85 -3.93
N GLN A 37 -4.04 -6.60 -4.38
CA GLN A 37 -2.90 -6.37 -3.48
C GLN A 37 -2.98 -5.03 -2.76
N ASN A 38 -3.67 -4.04 -3.34
CA ASN A 38 -3.81 -2.69 -2.81
C ASN A 38 -5.16 -2.47 -2.10
N LEU A 39 -5.97 -3.53 -1.95
CA LEU A 39 -7.36 -3.43 -1.54
C LEU A 39 -7.64 -4.35 -0.35
N ARG A 40 -7.68 -3.75 0.84
CA ARG A 40 -8.08 -4.44 2.08
C ARG A 40 -9.55 -4.11 2.38
N TYR A 41 -10.48 -4.97 1.95
CA TYR A 41 -11.87 -4.87 2.37
C TYR A 41 -12.05 -5.51 3.75
N TRP A 42 -12.68 -4.79 4.67
CA TRP A 42 -13.19 -5.34 5.92
C TRP A 42 -14.69 -5.53 5.77
N SER A 43 -15.15 -6.78 5.79
CA SER A 43 -16.57 -7.14 5.77
C SER A 43 -16.81 -8.20 6.84
N SER A 44 -17.96 -8.14 7.51
CA SER A 44 -18.39 -9.16 8.48
C SER A 44 -18.70 -10.51 7.81
N GLU A 45 -19.01 -10.49 6.51
CA GLU A 45 -19.29 -11.68 5.69
C GLU A 45 -18.37 -11.75 4.47
N ASN A 46 -17.98 -12.97 4.07
CA ASN A 46 -17.09 -13.18 2.94
C ASN A 46 -17.75 -12.69 1.64
N PRO A 47 -17.22 -11.65 0.95
CA PRO A 47 -17.90 -11.05 -0.19
C PRO A 47 -17.93 -11.91 -1.47
N TYR A 48 -17.37 -13.15 -1.45
CA TYR A 48 -17.25 -14.03 -2.62
C TYR A 48 -16.81 -13.30 -3.90
N TRP A 49 -15.78 -12.47 -3.80
CA TRP A 49 -15.30 -11.67 -4.94
C TRP A 49 -14.49 -12.50 -5.93
N MET A 50 -15.09 -13.48 -6.60
CA MET A 50 -14.48 -14.02 -7.82
C MET A 50 -14.78 -13.07 -8.98
N ARG A 51 -13.97 -12.02 -9.15
CA ARG A 51 -13.93 -11.29 -10.42
C ARG A 51 -13.03 -12.04 -11.39
N ASP A 52 -13.66 -12.71 -12.34
CA ASP A 52 -13.00 -13.21 -13.54
C ASP A 52 -12.44 -12.02 -14.30
N ASN A 53 -11.14 -11.76 -14.11
CA ASN A 53 -10.53 -10.67 -14.83
C ASN A 53 -9.07 -11.02 -15.14
N LYS A 54 -8.92 -12.05 -15.97
CA LYS A 54 -7.66 -12.51 -16.57
C LYS A 54 -7.39 -11.77 -17.89
N SER A 55 -7.29 -10.44 -17.85
CA SER A 55 -6.78 -9.68 -19.00
C SER A 55 -5.42 -9.08 -18.65
N GLN A 56 -4.38 -9.59 -19.29
CA GLN A 56 -3.00 -9.07 -19.16
C GLN A 56 -2.82 -7.69 -19.82
N TYR A 57 -3.80 -7.23 -20.62
CA TYR A 57 -3.73 -6.01 -21.44
C TYR A 57 -4.44 -4.79 -20.81
N ARG A 58 -4.61 -4.76 -19.49
CA ARG A 58 -5.18 -3.58 -18.84
C ARG A 58 -4.16 -2.44 -18.83
N LYS A 59 -4.60 -1.24 -19.21
CA LYS A 59 -3.81 -0.02 -19.04
C LYS A 59 -3.64 0.25 -17.55
N LYS A 60 -2.38 0.25 -17.11
CA LYS A 60 -1.96 0.55 -15.75
C LYS A 60 -1.15 1.84 -15.74
N VAL A 61 -1.23 2.56 -14.64
CA VAL A 61 -0.38 3.71 -14.34
C VAL A 61 0.41 3.36 -13.08
N ASN A 62 1.72 3.34 -13.17
CA ASN A 62 2.58 3.25 -12.00
C ASN A 62 2.85 4.65 -11.48
N VAL A 63 2.66 4.83 -10.19
CA VAL A 63 2.91 6.08 -9.48
C VAL A 63 3.96 5.81 -8.42
N TRP A 64 4.99 6.64 -8.40
CA TRP A 64 5.92 6.72 -7.29
C TRP A 64 5.59 7.95 -6.46
N ALA A 65 5.42 7.79 -5.16
CA ALA A 65 5.05 8.88 -4.27
C ALA A 65 5.87 8.83 -2.98
N GLY A 66 6.16 10.02 -2.45
CA GLY A 66 6.81 10.21 -1.16
C GLY A 66 5.91 11.01 -0.23
N ILE A 67 5.87 10.63 1.05
CA ILE A 67 5.18 11.33 2.13
C ILE A 67 6.19 11.57 3.25
N ILE A 68 6.23 12.78 3.76
CA ILE A 68 7.01 13.18 4.94
C ILE A 68 6.03 13.78 5.97
N GLY A 69 6.42 13.85 7.24
CA GLY A 69 5.59 14.42 8.33
C GLY A 69 5.01 15.80 8.00
N ASP A 70 3.97 16.20 8.77
CA ASP A 70 3.09 17.37 8.60
C ASP A 70 3.49 18.44 7.55
#